data_AF-A0A9P3Q239-F1
#
_entry.id   AF-A0A9P3Q239-F1
#
_cell.length_a   1.000
_cell.length_b   1.000
_cell.length_c   1.000
_cell.angle_alpha   90.00
_cell.angle_beta   90.00
_cell.angle_gamma   90.00
#
_symmetry.space_group_name_H-M   'P 1'
#
loop_
_entity.id
_entity.type
_entity.pdbx_description
1 polymer ?
#
loop_
_entity_poly.entity_id
_entity_poly.type
_entity_poly.pdbx_seq_one_letter_code
_entity_poly.pdbx_strand_id
1 'polypeptide(L)'
;MSAAQAVETAVTFVWLGMVLAISFVEAPLKFRAPNVTLQIGLGIGRLVFRALNTIEVGFALVLLAYLVAGPTPGRILVAYATAGVALAIQLVAVRPRLTRRSDQVLAGAAGPRSRAHYVYVAFELVKVVALLVAGILLLSL
;
A
#
# COMPACT_ATOMS: atom_id res chain seq x y z
N MET A 1 -13.98 -9.44 22.47
CA MET A 1 -13.49 -8.32 21.64
C MET A 1 -13.93 -6.99 22.24
N SER A 2 -12.99 -6.11 22.57
CA SER A 2 -13.28 -4.74 23.03
C SER A 2 -13.61 -3.82 21.84
N ALA A 3 -14.19 -2.64 22.10
CA ALA A 3 -14.43 -1.64 21.05
C ALA A 3 -13.13 -1.22 20.34
N ALA A 4 -12.03 -1.10 21.09
CA ALA A 4 -10.73 -0.74 20.53
C ALA A 4 -10.17 -1.86 19.63
N GLN A 5 -10.27 -3.13 20.03
CA GLN A 5 -9.87 -4.28 19.20
C GLN A 5 -10.74 -4.41 17.94
N ALA A 6 -12.03 -4.08 18.03
CA ALA A 6 -12.92 -4.05 16.88
C ALA A 6 -12.50 -2.99 15.85
N VAL A 7 -12.14 -1.79 16.33
CA VAL A 7 -11.62 -0.71 15.47
C VAL A 7 -10.28 -1.09 14.84
N GLU A 8 -9.35 -1.65 15.61
CA GLU A 8 -8.05 -2.12 15.10
C GLU A 8 -8.21 -3.18 14.00
N THR A 9 -9.10 -4.15 14.23
CA THR A 9 -9.43 -5.20 13.25
C THR A 9 -10.05 -4.60 11.99
N ALA A 10 -11.01 -3.68 12.14
CA ALA A 10 -11.65 -3.01 11.01
C ALA A 10 -10.64 -2.20 10.18
N VAL A 11 -9.80 -1.38 10.83
CA VAL A 11 -8.76 -0.60 10.15
C VAL A 11 -7.79 -1.51 9.40
N THR A 12 -7.40 -2.63 9.99
CA THR A 12 -6.48 -3.60 9.36
C THR A 12 -7.07 -4.19 8.09
N PHE A 13 -8.31 -4.65 8.12
CA PHE A 13 -8.96 -5.23 6.95
C PHE A 13 -9.33 -4.19 5.90
N VAL A 14 -9.68 -2.97 6.30
CA VAL A 14 -9.91 -1.86 5.35
C VAL A 14 -8.61 -1.49 4.64
N TRP A 15 -7.49 -1.41 5.37
CA TRP A 15 -6.18 -1.17 4.76
C TRP A 15 -5.82 -2.28 3.77
N LEU A 16 -5.95 -3.56 4.18
CA LEU A 16 -5.74 -4.71 3.29
C LEU A 16 -6.61 -4.62 2.03
N GLY A 17 -7.90 -4.34 2.20
CA GLY A 17 -8.86 -4.23 1.11
C GLY A 17 -8.50 -3.11 0.13
N MET A 18 -8.06 -1.95 0.63
CA MET A 18 -7.60 -0.84 -0.21
C MET A 18 -6.35 -1.19 -1.00
N VAL A 19 -5.37 -1.86 -0.38
CA VAL A 19 -4.16 -2.33 -1.07
C VAL A 19 -4.54 -3.30 -2.20
N LEU A 20 -5.39 -4.29 -1.92
CA LEU A 20 -5.85 -5.25 -2.93
C LEU A 20 -6.60 -4.56 -4.09
N ALA A 21 -7.59 -3.72 -3.74
CA ALA A 21 -8.44 -3.07 -4.73
C ALA A 21 -7.66 -2.08 -5.61
N ILE A 22 -6.76 -1.29 -5.04
CA ILE A 22 -6.05 -0.26 -5.80
C ILE A 22 -4.80 -0.84 -6.48
N SER A 23 -3.92 -1.49 -5.73
CA SER A 23 -2.61 -1.92 -6.25
C SER A 23 -2.70 -3.09 -7.22
N PHE A 24 -3.65 -4.01 -7.02
CA PHE A 24 -3.74 -5.24 -7.81
C PHE A 24 -4.93 -5.28 -8.79
N VAL A 25 -6.03 -4.58 -8.49
CA VAL A 25 -7.22 -4.58 -9.35
C VAL A 25 -7.30 -3.31 -10.22
N GLU A 26 -7.38 -2.12 -9.62
CA GLU A 26 -7.50 -0.84 -10.36
C GLU A 26 -6.29 -0.59 -11.24
N ALA A 27 -5.09 -0.70 -10.67
CA ALA A 27 -3.87 -0.26 -11.34
C ALA A 27 -3.60 -1.01 -12.66
N PRO A 28 -3.83 -2.35 -12.76
CA PRO A 28 -3.76 -3.04 -14.04
C PRO A 28 -4.98 -2.81 -14.95
N LEU A 29 -6.20 -2.79 -14.39
CA LEU A 29 -7.43 -2.73 -15.19
C LEU A 29 -7.59 -1.40 -15.93
N LYS A 30 -7.15 -0.28 -15.36
CA LYS A 30 -7.31 1.04 -16.01
C LYS A 30 -6.62 1.14 -17.36
N PHE A 31 -5.53 0.40 -17.57
CA PHE A 31 -4.83 0.37 -18.87
C PHE A 31 -5.52 -0.51 -19.91
N ARG A 32 -6.58 -1.25 -19.53
CA ARG A 32 -7.39 -2.06 -20.44
C ARG A 32 -8.65 -1.32 -20.92
N ALA A 33 -8.95 -0.15 -20.35
CA ALA A 33 -10.11 0.62 -20.73
C ALA A 33 -9.94 1.24 -22.13
N PRO A 34 -11.00 1.29 -22.96
CA PRO A 34 -10.93 1.89 -24.29
C PRO A 34 -10.54 3.37 -24.18
N ASN A 35 -9.75 3.84 -25.16
CA ASN A 35 -9.25 5.21 -25.26
C ASN A 35 -8.29 5.67 -24.15
N VAL A 36 -7.89 4.80 -23.21
CA VAL A 36 -6.87 5.15 -22.22
C VAL A 36 -5.48 5.02 -22.84
N THR A 37 -4.84 6.17 -23.05
CA THR A 37 -3.42 6.22 -23.45
C THR A 37 -2.51 5.95 -22.26
N LEU A 38 -1.25 5.59 -22.53
CA LEU A 38 -0.24 5.42 -21.49
C LEU A 38 -0.08 6.68 -20.63
N GLN A 39 -0.09 7.87 -21.25
CA GLN A 39 0.05 9.14 -20.52
C GLN A 39 -1.12 9.36 -19.55
N ILE A 40 -2.36 9.12 -20.01
CA ILE A 40 -3.56 9.25 -19.17
C ILE A 40 -3.50 8.25 -18.02
N GLY A 41 -3.20 6.97 -18.29
CA GLY A 41 -3.12 5.94 -17.25
C GLY A 41 -2.02 6.20 -16.21
N LEU A 42 -0.86 6.73 -16.63
CA LEU A 42 0.21 7.17 -15.72
C LEU A 42 -0.20 8.39 -14.88
N GLY A 43 -0.89 9.36 -15.48
CA GLY A 43 -1.43 10.54 -14.80
C GLY A 43 -2.42 10.16 -13.70
N ILE A 44 -3.42 9.34 -14.04
CA ILE A 44 -4.39 8.79 -13.07
C ILE A 44 -3.65 8.01 -11.97
N GLY A 45 -2.71 7.15 -12.35
CA GLY A 45 -1.91 6.37 -11.41
C GLY A 45 -1.22 7.23 -10.35
N ARG A 46 -0.60 8.36 -10.72
CA ARG A 46 0.05 9.24 -9.74
C ARG A 46 -0.89 9.79 -8.69
N LEU A 47 -2.09 10.21 -9.10
CA LEU A 47 -3.09 10.78 -8.21
C LEU A 47 -3.63 9.70 -7.26
N VAL A 48 -4.04 8.56 -7.81
CA VAL A 48 -4.61 7.43 -7.06
C VAL A 48 -3.58 6.88 -6.06
N PHE A 49 -2.35 6.61 -6.49
CA PHE A 49 -1.31 6.10 -5.59
C PHE A 49 -0.86 7.16 -4.58
N ARG A 50 -0.93 8.46 -4.88
CA ARG A 50 -0.69 9.50 -3.85
C ARG A 50 -1.77 9.43 -2.77
N ALA A 51 -3.04 9.36 -3.16
CA ALA A 51 -4.16 9.27 -2.24
C ALA A 51 -4.08 8.00 -1.39
N LEU A 52 -3.87 6.84 -2.03
CA LEU A 52 -3.68 5.56 -1.35
C LEU A 52 -2.59 5.67 -0.29
N ASN A 53 -1.37 6.04 -0.67
CA ASN A 53 -0.24 6.13 0.25
C ASN A 53 -0.50 7.09 1.44
N THR A 54 -1.18 8.21 1.22
CA THR A 54 -1.57 9.12 2.31
C THR A 54 -2.52 8.42 3.29
N ILE A 55 -3.51 7.69 2.78
CA ILE A 55 -4.46 6.94 3.60
C ILE A 55 -3.76 5.79 4.34
N GLU A 56 -2.84 5.08 3.69
CA GLU A 56 -2.03 4.03 4.32
C GLU A 56 -1.21 4.57 5.48
N VAL A 57 -0.61 5.76 5.34
CA VAL A 57 0.09 6.44 6.45
C VAL A 57 -0.90 6.76 7.58
N GLY A 58 -2.10 7.24 7.27
CA GLY A 58 -3.15 7.46 8.27
C GLY A 58 -3.50 6.20 9.05
N PHE A 59 -3.71 5.07 8.35
CA PHE A 59 -3.97 3.78 9.00
C PHE A 59 -2.78 3.30 9.84
N ALA A 60 -1.55 3.45 9.32
CA ALA A 60 -0.35 3.10 10.06
C ALA A 60 -0.22 3.89 11.38
N LEU A 61 -0.57 5.19 11.36
CA LEU A 61 -0.56 6.03 12.57
C LEU A 61 -1.65 5.64 13.56
N VAL A 62 -2.86 5.32 13.10
CA VAL A 62 -3.95 4.83 13.96
C VAL A 62 -3.57 3.52 14.64
N LEU A 63 -3.02 2.57 13.88
CA LEU A 63 -2.57 1.29 14.43
C LEU A 63 -1.38 1.48 15.37
N LEU A 64 -0.43 2.37 15.05
CA LEU A 64 0.66 2.71 15.95
C LEU A 64 0.15 3.26 17.29
N ALA A 65 -0.86 4.14 17.27
CA ALA A 65 -1.45 4.66 18.51
C ALA A 65 -2.06 3.53 19.37
N TYR A 66 -2.69 2.53 18.74
CA TYR A 66 -3.19 1.35 19.44
C TYR A 66 -2.05 0.53 20.07
N LEU A 67 -0.98 0.27 19.32
CA LEU A 67 0.20 -0.49 19.79
C LEU A 67 0.90 0.18 20.98
N VAL A 68 0.86 1.51 21.06
CA VAL A 68 1.47 2.27 22.18
C VAL A 68 0.54 2.35 23.39
N ALA A 69 -0.78 2.21 23.20
CA ALA A 69 -1.77 2.35 24.27
C ALA A 69 -1.87 1.13 25.20
N GLY A 70 -1.31 -0.03 24.83
CA GLY A 70 -1.40 -1.23 25.64
C GLY A 70 -0.49 -2.38 25.16
N PRO A 71 -0.42 -3.48 25.92
CA PRO A 71 0.39 -4.62 25.54
C PRO A 71 -0.19 -5.30 24.30
N THR A 72 0.62 -5.44 23.25
CA THR A 72 0.27 -6.18 22.04
C THR A 72 1.10 -7.47 21.95
N PRO A 73 0.49 -8.63 21.62
CA PRO A 73 1.23 -9.85 21.33
C PRO A 73 2.33 -9.61 20.29
N GLY A 74 3.55 -10.07 20.57
CA GLY A 74 4.72 -9.77 19.72
C GLY A 74 4.55 -10.19 18.25
N ARG A 75 3.75 -11.23 17.97
CA ARG A 75 3.45 -11.67 16.59
C ARG A 75 2.66 -10.62 15.79
N ILE A 76 1.71 -9.92 16.43
CA ILE A 76 0.92 -8.85 15.81
C ILE A 76 1.80 -7.61 15.60
N LEU A 77 2.62 -7.28 16.60
CA LEU A 77 3.60 -6.20 16.48
C LEU A 77 4.55 -6.42 15.30
N VAL A 78 5.10 -7.63 15.14
CA VAL A 78 5.98 -7.97 14.00
C VAL A 78 5.25 -7.83 12.66
N ALA A 79 3.99 -8.26 12.59
CA ALA A 79 3.18 -8.13 11.38
C ALA A 79 2.98 -6.64 11.01
N TYR A 80 2.58 -5.79 11.95
CA TYR A 80 2.43 -4.35 11.68
C TYR A 80 3.75 -3.64 11.41
N ALA A 81 4.82 -3.99 12.12
CA ALA A 81 6.15 -3.45 11.85
C ALA A 81 6.59 -3.79 10.42
N THR A 82 6.31 -5.01 9.95
CA THR A 82 6.60 -5.44 8.58
C THR A 82 5.84 -4.59 7.56
N ALA A 83 4.52 -4.40 7.76
CA ALA A 83 3.71 -3.56 6.88
C ALA A 83 4.17 -2.09 6.89
N GLY A 84 4.48 -1.54 8.07
CA GLY A 84 4.93 -0.17 8.25
C GLY A 84 6.30 0.10 7.62
N VAL A 85 7.28 -0.81 7.80
CA VAL A 85 8.59 -0.73 7.17
C VAL A 85 8.48 -0.85 5.65
N ALA A 86 7.65 -1.78 5.15
CA ALA A 86 7.38 -1.91 3.72
C ALA A 86 6.83 -0.60 3.13
N LEU A 87 5.82 0.01 3.79
CA LEU A 87 5.27 1.30 3.41
C LEU A 87 6.34 2.40 3.42
N ALA A 88 7.13 2.50 4.49
CA ALA A 88 8.18 3.52 4.61
C ALA A 88 9.21 3.42 3.47
N ILE A 89 9.67 2.21 3.15
CA ILE A 89 10.60 1.97 2.04
C ILE A 89 9.95 2.34 0.70
N GLN A 90 8.68 1.99 0.49
CA GLN A 90 7.95 2.38 -0.72
C GLN A 90 7.92 3.91 -0.88
N LEU A 91 7.61 4.65 0.18
CA LEU A 91 7.50 6.11 0.15
C LEU A 91 8.84 6.81 -0.08
N VAL A 92 9.89 6.37 0.63
CA VAL A 92 11.19 7.06 0.64
C VAL A 92 12.08 6.63 -0.53
N ALA A 93 12.01 5.36 -0.95
CA ALA A 93 12.95 4.82 -1.93
C ALA A 93 12.30 4.46 -3.28
N VAL A 94 11.16 3.76 -3.28
CA VAL A 94 10.60 3.19 -4.52
C VAL A 94 9.81 4.24 -5.30
N ARG A 95 8.93 4.98 -4.61
CA ARG A 95 8.02 5.96 -5.21
C ARG A 95 8.75 7.11 -5.91
N PRO A 96 9.82 7.72 -5.36
CA PRO A 96 10.56 8.78 -6.07
C PRO A 96 11.14 8.29 -7.41
N ARG A 97 11.64 7.05 -7.44
CA ARG A 97 12.17 6.43 -8.67
C ARG A 97 11.07 6.18 -9.71
N LEU A 98 9.89 5.73 -9.27
CA LEU A 98 8.73 5.55 -10.15
C LEU A 98 8.22 6.87 -10.72
N THR A 99 8.15 7.92 -9.89
CA THR A 99 7.75 9.27 -10.33
C THR A 99 8.71 9.79 -11.38
N ARG A 100 10.03 9.76 -11.11
CA ARG A 100 11.04 10.21 -12.08
C ARG A 100 10.94 9.47 -13.42
N ARG A 101 10.74 8.14 -13.39
CA ARG A 101 10.55 7.38 -14.64
C ARG A 101 9.27 7.78 -15.34
N SER A 102 8.19 7.95 -14.59
CA SER A 102 6.90 8.37 -15.15
C SER A 102 7.03 9.77 -15.76
N ASP A 103 7.83 10.68 -15.19
CA ASP A 103 8.04 12.04 -15.72
C ASP A 103 8.74 12.00 -17.07
N GLN A 104 9.76 11.16 -17.20
CA GLN A 104 10.44 10.95 -18.47
C GLN A 104 9.50 10.43 -19.55
N VAL A 105 8.64 9.45 -19.22
CA VAL A 105 7.68 8.88 -20.18
C VAL A 105 6.64 9.93 -20.59
N LEU A 106 6.17 10.76 -19.65
CA LEU A 106 5.27 11.87 -19.97
C LEU A 106 5.94 12.96 -20.81
N ALA A 107 7.26 13.15 -20.67
CA ALA A 107 8.07 14.04 -21.49
C ALA A 107 8.46 13.46 -22.87
N GLY A 108 7.93 12.27 -23.23
CA GLY A 108 8.16 11.65 -24.54
C GLY A 108 9.35 10.69 -24.61
N ALA A 109 10.02 10.39 -23.50
CA ALA A 109 11.14 9.44 -23.50
C ALA A 109 10.65 8.01 -23.75
N ALA A 110 11.13 7.41 -24.85
CA ALA A 110 10.98 5.99 -25.12
C ALA A 110 12.02 5.17 -24.33
N GLY A 111 11.65 3.96 -23.88
CA GLY A 111 12.60 3.04 -23.24
C GLY A 111 11.94 1.96 -22.40
N PRO A 112 12.70 0.97 -21.93
CA PRO A 112 12.16 -0.18 -21.20
C PRO A 112 11.44 0.23 -19.91
N ARG A 113 10.53 -0.64 -19.43
CA ARG A 113 9.85 -0.46 -18.15
C ARG A 113 10.88 -0.49 -17.02
N SER A 114 10.69 0.36 -16.01
CA SER A 114 11.58 0.39 -14.84
C SER A 114 11.40 -0.87 -13.99
N ARG A 115 12.52 -1.48 -13.58
CA ARG A 115 12.51 -2.58 -12.59
C ARG A 115 11.93 -2.16 -11.24
N ALA A 116 11.90 -0.87 -10.93
CA ALA A 116 11.31 -0.35 -9.70
C ALA A 116 9.80 -0.65 -9.59
N HIS A 117 9.12 -0.90 -10.71
CA HIS A 117 7.71 -1.31 -10.68
C HIS A 117 7.54 -2.71 -10.06
N TYR A 118 8.38 -3.67 -10.42
CA TYR A 118 8.35 -5.00 -9.81
C TYR A 118 8.70 -4.96 -8.32
N VAL A 119 9.66 -4.10 -7.95
CA VAL A 119 10.00 -3.86 -6.53
C VAL A 119 8.77 -3.31 -5.79
N TYR A 120 8.04 -2.36 -6.39
CA TYR A 120 6.81 -1.83 -5.79
C TYR A 120 5.78 -2.93 -5.56
N VAL A 121 5.52 -3.78 -6.56
CA VAL A 121 4.57 -4.91 -6.46
C VAL A 121 4.99 -5.90 -5.37
N ALA A 122 6.29 -6.19 -5.24
CA ALA A 122 6.79 -7.05 -4.17
C ALA A 122 6.49 -6.48 -2.78
N PHE A 123 6.68 -5.17 -2.57
CA PHE A 123 6.31 -4.53 -1.31
C PHE A 123 4.79 -4.49 -1.06
N GLU A 124 3.97 -4.32 -2.09
CA GLU A 124 2.52 -4.47 -1.97
C GLU A 124 2.13 -5.88 -1.51
N LEU A 125 2.78 -6.91 -2.04
CA LEU A 125 2.54 -8.30 -1.62
C LEU A 125 2.97 -8.52 -0.16
N VAL A 126 4.12 -7.97 0.25
CA VAL A 126 4.56 -8.00 1.65
C VAL A 126 3.52 -7.37 2.57
N LYS A 127 2.98 -6.19 2.22
CA LYS A 127 1.91 -5.54 2.98
C LYS A 127 0.65 -6.41 3.04
N VAL A 128 0.23 -7.01 1.92
CA VAL A 128 -0.92 -7.92 1.87
C VAL A 128 -0.77 -9.07 2.86
N VAL A 129 0.37 -9.78 2.82
CA VAL A 129 0.63 -10.90 3.73
C VAL A 129 0.67 -10.42 5.17
N ALA A 130 1.38 -9.33 5.46
CA ALA A 130 1.52 -8.79 6.80
C ALA A 130 0.17 -8.37 7.41
N LEU A 131 -0.65 -7.64 6.66
CA LEU A 131 -1.97 -7.18 7.11
C LEU A 131 -2.96 -8.33 7.24
N LEU A 132 -2.91 -9.33 6.35
CA LEU A 132 -3.74 -10.53 6.45
C LEU A 132 -3.39 -11.34 7.71
N VAL A 133 -2.09 -11.55 7.97
CA VAL A 133 -1.63 -12.23 9.18
C VAL A 133 -2.03 -11.43 10.43
N ALA A 134 -1.83 -10.11 10.46
CA ALA A 134 -2.25 -9.27 11.58
C ALA A 134 -3.77 -9.38 11.83
N GLY A 135 -4.59 -9.26 10.79
CA GLY A 135 -6.05 -9.37 10.90
C GLY A 135 -6.51 -10.74 11.40
N ILE A 136 -5.93 -11.83 10.90
CA ILE A 136 -6.24 -13.19 11.39
C ILE A 136 -5.85 -13.35 12.86
N LEU A 137 -4.66 -12.86 13.25
CA LEU A 137 -4.21 -12.92 14.63
C LEU A 137 -5.14 -12.13 15.56
N LEU A 138 -5.59 -10.94 15.15
CA LEU A 138 -6.53 -10.13 15.92
C LEU A 138 -7.90 -10.78 16.13
N LEU A 139 -8.38 -11.54 15.14
CA LEU A 139 -9.62 -12.32 15.25
C LEU A 139 -9.48 -13.54 16.17
N SER A 140 -8.25 -13.93 16.50
CA SER A 140 -7.94 -15.05 17.39
C SER A 140 -7.63 -14.64 18.85
N LEU A 141 -7.73 -13.34 19.17
CA LEU A 141 -7.58 -12.78 20.52
C LEU A 141 -8.94 -12.64 21.23
#